data_AF-A0A0J1DN73-F1
#
_entry.id   AF-A0A0J1DN73-F1
#
_cell.length_a   1.000
_cell.length_b   1.000
_cell.length_c   1.000
_cell.angle_alpha   90.00
_cell.angle_beta   90.00
_cell.angle_gamma   90.00
#
_symmetry.space_group_name_H-M   'P 1'
#
loop_
_entity.id
_entity.type
_entity.pdbx_description
1 polymer ?
#
loop_
_entity_poly.entity_id
_entity_poly.type
_entity_poly.pdbx_seq_one_letter_code
_entity_poly.pdbx_strand_id
1 'polypeptide(L)'
;MRIGELLRSGDWKSEKHVPVINAPDEVQAGEKFTVSVGVGEDIPHPNTTEHHIRWIKLLFQPEDGFTYEVADWQFTAHGESVKGANAGPVITEPFGQVQIVLKESGTLLAMSYCNIHGLWENARPITVRQ
;
A
#
# COMPACT_ATOMS: atom_id res chain seq x y z
N MET A 1 4.82 -13.70 -20.62
CA MET A 1 4.45 -13.39 -19.22
C MET A 1 4.67 -11.91 -19.01
N ARG A 2 3.64 -11.20 -18.55
CA ARG A 2 3.67 -9.75 -18.25
C ARG A 2 3.62 -9.58 -16.73
N ILE A 3 4.30 -8.56 -16.19
CA ILE A 3 4.32 -8.30 -14.74
C ILE A 3 2.90 -8.13 -14.16
N GLY A 4 2.00 -7.49 -14.93
CA GLY A 4 0.59 -7.32 -14.59
C GLY A 4 -0.14 -8.63 -14.26
N GLU A 5 0.24 -9.73 -14.91
CA GLU A 5 -0.37 -11.06 -14.72
C GLU A 5 0.09 -11.73 -13.41
N LEU A 6 1.09 -11.16 -12.72
CA LEU A 6 1.67 -11.70 -11.48
C LEU A 6 1.16 -10.98 -10.22
N LEU A 7 0.49 -9.83 -10.38
CA LEU A 7 -0.16 -9.14 -9.27
C LEU A 7 -1.39 -9.93 -8.81
N ARG A 8 -1.49 -10.12 -7.50
CA ARG A 8 -2.62 -10.82 -6.87
C ARG A 8 -3.57 -9.81 -6.24
N SER A 9 -4.86 -10.06 -6.37
CA SER A 9 -5.94 -9.31 -5.70
C SER A 9 -6.79 -10.26 -4.87
N GLY A 10 -7.55 -9.74 -3.90
CA GLY A 10 -8.44 -10.57 -3.08
C GLY A 10 -9.28 -9.75 -2.12
N ASP A 11 -10.21 -10.43 -1.43
CA ASP A 11 -10.93 -9.83 -0.30
C ASP A 11 -9.99 -9.75 0.90
N TRP A 12 -9.61 -8.53 1.26
CA TRP A 12 -8.71 -8.21 2.37
C TRP A 12 -9.19 -8.74 3.72
N LYS A 13 -10.49 -9.01 3.88
CA LYS A 13 -11.04 -9.64 5.08
C LYS A 13 -10.64 -11.11 5.24
N SER A 14 -10.19 -11.74 4.15
CA SER A 14 -9.76 -13.14 4.12
C SER A 14 -8.30 -13.31 3.69
N GLU A 15 -7.71 -12.29 3.07
CA GLU A 15 -6.35 -12.30 2.55
C GLU A 15 -5.52 -11.13 3.08
N LYS A 16 -4.61 -11.44 3.99
CA LYS A 16 -3.79 -10.49 4.75
C LYS A 16 -2.77 -9.71 3.94
N HIS A 17 -2.51 -10.09 2.69
CA HIS A 17 -1.50 -9.45 1.85
C HIS A 17 -2.05 -8.28 1.02
N VAL A 18 -3.37 -8.16 0.88
CA VAL A 18 -4.01 -7.10 0.09
C VAL A 18 -3.75 -5.75 0.76
N PRO A 19 -3.16 -4.76 0.05
CA PRO A 19 -2.98 -3.41 0.60
C PRO A 19 -4.34 -2.69 0.66
N VAL A 20 -4.78 -2.30 1.86
CA VAL A 20 -6.07 -1.64 2.07
C VAL A 20 -5.92 -0.13 1.94
N ILE A 21 -6.72 0.50 1.07
CA ILE A 21 -6.69 1.95 0.83
C ILE A 21 -7.80 2.64 1.63
N ASN A 22 -7.39 3.45 2.60
CA ASN A 22 -8.25 4.28 3.42
C ASN A 22 -8.14 5.77 2.98
N ALA A 23 -9.22 6.28 2.38
CA ALA A 23 -9.40 7.62 1.85
C ALA A 23 -10.88 8.05 1.96
N PRO A 24 -11.23 9.33 1.75
CA PRO A 24 -12.61 9.75 1.50
C PRO A 24 -13.13 9.22 0.16
N ASP A 25 -14.45 9.05 0.01
CA ASP A 25 -15.06 8.72 -1.29
C ASP A 25 -15.11 9.93 -2.24
N GLU A 26 -15.24 11.13 -1.67
CA GLU A 26 -15.28 12.40 -2.39
C GLU A 26 -14.40 13.46 -1.73
N VAL A 27 -13.71 14.26 -2.53
CA VAL A 27 -12.86 15.39 -2.08
C VAL A 27 -13.13 16.63 -2.92
N GLN A 28 -12.76 17.81 -2.43
CA GLN A 28 -12.83 19.06 -3.20
C GLN A 28 -11.55 19.25 -4.03
N ALA A 29 -11.70 19.71 -5.27
CA ALA A 29 -10.59 19.99 -6.16
C ALA A 29 -9.62 21.00 -5.52
N GLY A 30 -8.33 20.67 -5.52
CA GLY A 30 -7.29 21.54 -4.97
C GLY A 30 -7.13 21.52 -3.45
N GLU A 31 -7.99 20.81 -2.72
CA GLU A 31 -7.86 20.66 -1.27
C GLU A 31 -6.99 19.46 -0.89
N LYS A 32 -6.26 19.60 0.22
CA LYS A 32 -5.46 18.51 0.79
C LYS A 32 -6.36 17.52 1.50
N PHE A 33 -6.12 16.24 1.27
CA PHE A 33 -6.71 15.16 2.07
C PHE A 33 -5.67 14.08 2.32
N THR A 34 -5.97 13.23 3.28
CA THR A 34 -5.07 12.17 3.73
C THR A 34 -5.51 10.83 3.14
N VAL A 35 -4.54 10.09 2.60
CA VAL A 35 -4.69 8.68 2.21
C VAL A 35 -3.75 7.86 3.08
N SER A 36 -4.26 6.77 3.65
CA SER A 36 -3.43 5.75 4.29
C SER A 36 -3.57 4.41 3.60
N VAL A 37 -2.48 3.65 3.59
CA VAL A 37 -2.43 2.31 3.04
C VAL A 37 -1.75 1.38 4.05
N GLY A 38 -2.39 0.27 4.37
CA GLY A 38 -1.88 -0.75 5.29
C GLY A 38 -2.00 -2.16 4.71
N VAL A 39 -1.12 -3.08 5.13
CA VAL A 39 -1.25 -4.51 4.86
C VAL A 39 -1.47 -5.24 6.18
N GLY A 40 -2.44 -6.16 6.21
CA GLY A 40 -2.79 -6.92 7.41
C GLY A 40 -3.61 -6.14 8.45
N GLU A 41 -4.43 -5.18 8.03
CA GLU A 41 -5.29 -4.37 8.93
C GLU A 41 -6.28 -5.23 9.74
N ASP A 42 -6.96 -6.20 9.10
CA ASP A 42 -7.89 -7.12 9.79
C ASP A 42 -7.22 -8.43 10.26
N ILE A 43 -6.43 -9.05 9.37
CA ILE A 43 -5.67 -10.27 9.67
C ILE A 43 -4.19 -9.90 9.67
N PRO A 44 -3.50 -9.92 10.84
CA PRO A 44 -2.11 -9.52 10.92
C PRO A 44 -1.19 -10.32 9.98
N HIS A 45 -0.38 -9.60 9.21
CA HIS A 45 0.72 -10.18 8.46
C HIS A 45 1.95 -10.35 9.37
N PRO A 46 2.70 -11.46 9.29
CA PRO A 46 3.95 -11.61 10.05
C PRO A 46 4.97 -10.50 9.75
N ASN A 47 5.77 -10.15 10.75
CA ASN A 47 6.88 -9.20 10.60
C ASN A 47 8.12 -9.77 11.30
N THR A 48 8.71 -10.79 10.69
CA THR A 48 9.94 -11.45 11.15
C THR A 48 11.06 -11.18 10.17
N THR A 49 12.31 -11.43 10.55
CA THR A 49 13.47 -11.31 9.66
C THR A 49 13.30 -12.17 8.39
N GLU A 50 12.59 -13.29 8.49
CA GLU A 50 12.37 -14.26 7.41
C GLU A 50 11.13 -13.96 6.56
N HIS A 51 10.11 -13.30 7.12
CA HIS A 51 8.81 -13.09 6.47
C HIS A 51 8.20 -11.75 6.86
N HIS A 52 8.16 -10.84 5.90
CA HIS A 52 7.69 -9.47 6.11
C HIS A 52 7.26 -8.82 4.79
N ILE A 53 6.42 -7.79 4.92
CA ILE A 53 6.12 -6.86 3.84
C ILE A 53 7.29 -5.90 3.68
N ARG A 54 7.76 -5.75 2.44
CA ARG A 54 8.90 -4.90 2.09
C ARG A 54 8.48 -3.47 1.83
N TRP A 55 7.41 -3.30 1.07
CA TRP A 55 6.98 -1.97 0.64
C TRP A 55 5.51 -1.94 0.28
N ILE A 56 4.99 -0.71 0.29
CA ILE A 56 3.72 -0.33 -0.30
C ILE A 56 3.97 0.86 -1.22
N LYS A 57 3.37 0.84 -2.42
CA LYS A 57 3.30 1.97 -3.34
C LYS A 57 1.85 2.40 -3.49
N LEU A 58 1.61 3.71 -3.41
CA LEU A 58 0.35 4.33 -3.79
C LEU A 58 0.55 5.00 -5.15
N LEU A 59 -0.40 4.79 -6.05
CA LEU A 59 -0.46 5.41 -7.37
C LEU A 59 -1.84 6.02 -7.59
N PHE A 60 -1.92 6.93 -8.55
CA PHE A 60 -3.17 7.53 -9.00
C PHE A 60 -3.29 7.37 -10.51
N GLN A 61 -4.41 6.82 -10.96
CA GLN A 61 -4.82 6.77 -12.35
C GLN A 61 -5.99 7.73 -12.55
N PRO A 62 -5.81 8.88 -13.20
CA PRO A 62 -6.93 9.72 -13.62
C PRO A 62 -7.83 8.98 -14.62
N GLU A 63 -9.05 9.50 -14.84
CA GLU A 63 -9.99 8.93 -15.82
C GLU A 63 -9.41 8.86 -17.25
N ASP A 64 -8.55 9.82 -17.61
CA ASP A 64 -7.79 9.82 -18.88
C ASP A 64 -6.30 10.11 -18.65
N GLY A 65 -5.44 9.45 -19.42
CA GLY A 65 -3.99 9.61 -19.37
C GLY A 65 -3.23 8.51 -18.63
N PHE A 66 -2.05 8.87 -18.11
CA PHE A 66 -1.09 7.93 -17.53
C PHE A 66 -1.22 7.81 -16.01
N THR A 67 -0.73 6.69 -15.47
CA THR A 67 -0.63 6.46 -14.03
C THR A 67 0.53 7.28 -13.43
N TYR A 68 0.32 7.83 -12.23
CA TYR A 68 1.34 8.58 -11.48
C TYR A 68 1.65 7.88 -10.16
N GLU A 69 2.94 7.72 -9.85
CA GLU A 69 3.36 7.27 -8.52
C GLU A 69 3.20 8.41 -7.51
N VAL A 70 2.48 8.14 -6.43
CA VAL A 70 2.10 9.13 -5.41
C VAL A 70 2.99 9.02 -4.18
N ALA A 71 3.25 7.80 -3.72
CA ALA A 71 4.10 7.53 -2.58
C ALA A 71 4.74 6.14 -2.65
N ASP A 72 5.94 6.03 -2.10
CA ASP A 72 6.71 4.80 -1.91
C ASP A 72 7.12 4.70 -0.45
N TRP A 73 6.56 3.73 0.27
CA TRP A 73 6.96 3.42 1.64
C TRP A 73 7.74 2.12 1.67
N GLN A 74 8.97 2.21 2.15
CA GLN A 74 9.85 1.06 2.38
C GLN A 74 9.89 0.75 3.88
N PHE A 75 9.52 -0.47 4.25
CA PHE A 75 9.58 -0.97 5.62
C PHE A 75 10.83 -1.82 5.73
N THR A 76 11.82 -1.35 6.50
CA THR A 76 13.21 -1.85 6.34
C THR A 76 13.80 -2.49 7.58
N ALA A 77 13.15 -2.38 8.74
CA ALA A 77 13.56 -3.05 9.96
C ALA A 77 12.56 -4.16 10.32
N HIS A 78 13.06 -5.40 10.49
CA HIS A 78 12.26 -6.60 10.74
C HIS A 78 12.88 -7.46 11.86
N GLY A 79 13.43 -6.78 12.88
CA GLY A 79 14.03 -7.43 14.05
C GLY A 79 15.41 -8.04 13.81
N GLU A 80 16.12 -7.72 12.73
CA GLU A 80 17.50 -8.16 12.52
C GLU A 80 18.50 -7.53 13.50
N SER A 81 19.52 -8.31 13.94
CA SER A 81 20.60 -7.81 14.78
C SER A 81 21.84 -8.73 14.78
N VAL A 82 22.96 -8.25 15.34
CA VAL A 82 24.16 -9.08 15.60
C VAL A 82 23.93 -10.19 16.62
N LYS A 83 22.84 -10.15 17.40
CA LYS A 83 22.45 -11.21 18.34
C LYS A 83 21.69 -12.35 17.64
N GLY A 84 21.35 -12.19 16.36
CA GLY A 84 20.55 -13.11 15.57
C GLY A 84 19.31 -12.46 14.96
N ALA A 85 18.65 -13.21 14.08
CA ALA A 85 17.34 -12.87 13.52
C ALA A 85 16.29 -12.70 14.62
N ASN A 86 15.36 -11.76 14.43
CA ASN A 86 14.25 -11.46 15.36
C ASN A 86 14.68 -10.98 16.77
N ALA A 87 15.96 -10.66 16.99
CA ALA A 87 16.49 -10.19 18.28
C ALA A 87 16.82 -8.68 18.30
N GLY A 88 16.57 -7.99 17.19
CA GLY A 88 16.75 -6.55 17.02
C GLY A 88 15.65 -5.74 17.70
N PRO A 89 15.95 -4.50 18.12
CA PRO A 89 15.02 -3.70 18.90
C PRO A 89 13.98 -2.94 18.07
N VAL A 90 14.02 -3.04 16.74
CA VAL A 90 13.17 -2.24 15.83
C VAL A 90 12.45 -3.15 14.83
N ILE A 91 11.16 -2.91 14.68
CA ILE A 91 10.29 -3.48 13.65
C ILE A 91 9.52 -2.32 13.01
N THR A 92 9.40 -2.33 11.68
CA THR A 92 8.61 -1.35 10.92
C THR A 92 7.34 -2.03 10.41
N GLU A 93 6.19 -1.57 10.88
CA GLU A 93 4.89 -2.09 10.43
C GLU A 93 4.56 -1.61 9.01
N PRO A 94 3.88 -2.43 8.19
CA PRO A 94 3.59 -2.11 6.79
C PRO A 94 2.40 -1.17 6.65
N PHE A 95 2.58 0.06 7.12
CA PHE A 95 1.58 1.12 7.10
C PHE A 95 2.21 2.45 6.67
N GLY A 96 1.56 3.14 5.73
CA GLY A 96 1.97 4.43 5.23
C GLY A 96 0.80 5.41 5.16
N GLN A 97 1.09 6.70 5.35
CA GLN A 97 0.12 7.78 5.19
C GLN A 97 0.75 8.96 4.44
N VAL A 98 -0.02 9.57 3.55
CA VAL A 98 0.40 10.74 2.75
C VAL A 98 -0.74 11.72 2.61
N GLN A 99 -0.42 13.02 2.58
CA GLN A 99 -1.37 14.06 2.19
C GLN A 99 -1.19 14.37 0.71
N ILE A 100 -2.28 14.33 -0.05
CA ILE A 100 -2.28 14.59 -1.49
C ILE A 100 -3.32 15.63 -1.86
N VAL A 101 -3.20 16.17 -3.07
CA VAL A 101 -4.14 17.11 -3.68
C VAL A 101 -4.50 16.57 -5.04
N LEU A 102 -5.79 16.43 -5.32
CA LEU A 102 -6.30 16.04 -6.64
C LEU A 102 -7.09 17.19 -7.26
N LYS A 103 -7.12 17.23 -8.60
CA LYS A 103 -7.87 18.22 -9.39
C LYS A 103 -8.96 17.57 -10.25
N GLU A 104 -8.90 16.26 -10.43
CA GLU A 104 -9.81 15.47 -11.24
C GLU A 104 -10.01 14.09 -10.60
N SER A 105 -11.15 13.48 -10.90
CA SER A 105 -11.51 12.14 -10.42
C SER A 105 -10.60 11.07 -11.01
N GLY A 106 -10.58 9.91 -10.37
CA GLY A 106 -9.81 8.77 -10.85
C GLY A 106 -9.83 7.59 -9.89
N THR A 107 -8.78 6.80 -9.93
CA THR A 107 -8.61 5.61 -9.09
C THR A 107 -7.29 5.69 -8.33
N LEU A 108 -7.36 5.54 -7.01
CA LEU A 108 -6.20 5.23 -6.18
C LEU A 108 -5.86 3.76 -6.35
N LEU A 109 -4.63 3.45 -6.72
CA LEU A 109 -4.11 2.10 -6.85
C LEU A 109 -3.06 1.87 -5.78
N ALA A 110 -3.09 0.73 -5.11
CA ALA A 110 -2.05 0.33 -4.19
C ALA A 110 -1.39 -0.95 -4.67
N MET A 111 -0.07 -1.01 -4.56
CA MET A 111 0.71 -2.22 -4.74
C MET A 111 1.51 -2.51 -3.47
N SER A 112 1.67 -3.77 -3.13
CA SER A 112 2.55 -4.19 -2.04
C SER A 112 3.37 -5.41 -2.43
N TYR A 113 4.45 -5.63 -1.69
CA TYR A 113 5.33 -6.79 -1.88
C TYR A 113 5.65 -7.48 -0.57
N CYS A 114 5.29 -8.75 -0.48
CA CYS A 114 5.77 -9.65 0.56
C CYS A 114 7.03 -10.37 0.07
N ASN A 115 8.08 -10.41 0.89
CA ASN A 115 9.37 -10.97 0.52
C ASN A 115 9.31 -12.42 0.00
N ILE A 116 8.32 -13.21 0.45
CA ILE A 116 8.12 -14.61 0.04
C ILE A 116 6.77 -14.88 -0.65
N HIS A 117 5.79 -13.98 -0.55
CA HIS A 117 4.46 -14.15 -1.15
C HIS A 117 4.18 -13.23 -2.36
N GLY A 118 5.20 -12.54 -2.86
CA GLY A 118 5.10 -11.83 -4.14
C GLY A 118 4.29 -10.54 -4.08
N LEU A 119 3.76 -10.14 -5.25
CA LEU A 119 3.12 -8.85 -5.48
C LEU A 119 1.60 -8.93 -5.26
N TRP A 120 1.07 -7.89 -4.64
CA TRP A 120 -0.36 -7.73 -4.36
C TRP A 120 -0.84 -6.34 -4.76
N GLU A 121 -2.12 -6.23 -5.10
CA GLU A 121 -2.72 -4.97 -5.50
C GLU A 121 -4.12 -4.77 -4.92
N ASN A 122 -4.52 -3.50 -4.90
CA ASN A 122 -5.88 -3.08 -4.63
C ASN A 122 -6.17 -1.77 -5.35
N ALA A 123 -7.45 -1.49 -5.59
CA ALA A 123 -7.89 -0.29 -6.29
C ALA A 123 -9.11 0.31 -5.58
N ARG A 124 -9.15 1.64 -5.50
CA ARG A 124 -10.26 2.39 -4.92
C ARG A 124 -10.57 3.65 -5.75
N PRO A 125 -11.79 3.76 -6.32
CA PRO A 125 -12.23 4.99 -6.97
C PRO A 125 -12.29 6.16 -5.99
N ILE A 126 -12.05 7.37 -6.50
CA ILE A 126 -12.21 8.62 -5.75
C ILE A 126 -12.79 9.71 -6.65
N THR A 127 -13.80 10.42 -6.14
CA THR A 127 -14.47 11.51 -6.86
C THR A 127 -13.90 12.85 -6.43
N VAL A 128 -13.57 13.71 -7.40
CA VAL A 128 -13.17 15.10 -7.13
C VAL A 128 -14.28 16.05 -7.57
N ARG A 129 -14.86 16.76 -6.60
CA ARG A 129 -15.85 17.81 -6.82
C ARG A 129 -15.14 19.11 -7.22
N GLN A 130 -15.65 19.74 -8.26
CA GLN A 130 -15.14 21.01 -8.78
C GLN A 130 -15.53 22.20 -7.90
#